data_AF-A2DZL3-F1
#
_entry.id   AF-A2DZL3-F1
#
_cell.length_a   1.000
_cell.length_b   1.000
_cell.length_c   1.000
_cell.angle_alpha   90.00
_cell.angle_beta   90.00
_cell.angle_gamma   90.00
#
_symmetry.space_group_name_H-M   'P 1'
#
loop_
_entity.id
_entity.type
_entity.pdbx_description
1 polymer ?
#
loop_
_entity_poly.entity_id
_entity_poly.type
_entity_poly.pdbx_seq_one_letter_code
_entity_poly.pdbx_strand_id
1 'polypeptide(L)' 'MTTKVTEAMKQKFLVEYIKSGAVPEGFYVHTMKDGRVQFRKIKQPLDKEGILRKIKLHEDNIAELKKKLEEL' A
#
# COMPACT_ATOMS: atom_id res chain seq x y z
N MET A 1 -29.48 20.60 10.01
CA MET A 1 -29.34 19.74 8.82
C MET A 1 -27.98 19.05 8.90
N THR A 2 -27.95 17.73 9.01
CA THR A 2 -26.71 16.95 9.00
C THR A 2 -26.31 16.68 7.55
N THR A 3 -25.30 17.39 7.06
CA THR A 3 -24.74 17.19 5.72
C THR A 3 -24.20 15.78 5.62
N LYS A 4 -24.86 14.90 4.86
CA LYS A 4 -24.38 13.53 4.65
C LYS A 4 -23.10 13.58 3.81
N VAL A 5 -21.99 13.12 4.40
CA VAL A 5 -20.72 12.99 3.69
C VAL A 5 -20.82 11.84 2.70
N THR A 6 -20.79 12.17 1.40
CA THR A 6 -20.84 11.17 0.32
C THR A 6 -19.46 10.54 0.07
N GLU A 7 -19.40 9.38 -0.58
CA GLU A 7 -18.12 8.73 -0.92
C GLU A 7 -17.26 9.58 -1.86
N ALA A 8 -17.87 10.33 -2.77
CA ALA A 8 -17.16 11.25 -3.65
C ALA A 8 -16.46 12.37 -2.86
N MET A 9 -17.12 12.91 -1.82
CA MET A 9 -16.51 13.88 -0.92
C MET A 9 -15.34 13.27 -0.15
N LYS A 10 -15.47 12.03 0.35
CA LYS A 10 -14.37 11.32 1.04
C LYS A 10 -13.15 11.15 0.15
N GLN A 11 -13.34 10.73 -1.10
CA GLN A 11 -12.25 10.59 -2.07
C GLN A 11 -11.57 11.92 -2.37
N LYS A 12 -12.34 13.01 -2.52
CA LYS A 12 -11.79 14.35 -2.73
C LYS A 12 -10.90 14.78 -1.55
N PHE A 13 -11.39 14.63 -0.31
CA PHE A 13 -10.61 14.95 0.89
C PHE A 13 -9.33 14.10 1.00
N LEU A 14 -9.42 12.80 0.71
CA LEU A 14 -8.25 11.90 0.70
C LEU A 14 -7.18 12.36 -0.28
N VAL A 15 -7.57 12.74 -1.50
CA VAL A 15 -6.62 13.24 -2.51
C VAL A 15 -5.98 14.55 -2.07
N GLU A 16 -6.74 15.49 -1.52
CA GLU A 16 -6.18 16.75 -1.01
C GLU A 16 -5.21 16.53 0.16
N TYR A 17 -5.54 15.61 1.06
CA TYR A 17 -4.69 15.24 2.19
C TYR A 17 -3.38 14.57 1.75
N ILE A 18 -3.41 13.73 0.71
CA ILE A 18 -2.19 13.15 0.12
C ILE A 18 -1.36 14.24 -0.58
N LYS A 19 -2.00 15.17 -1.30
CA LYS A 19 -1.32 16.29 -1.99
C LYS A 19 -0.63 17.25 -1.02
N SER A 20 -1.13 17.41 0.20
CA SER A 20 -0.46 18.19 1.23
C SER A 20 0.75 17.48 1.87
N GLY A 21 1.07 16.26 1.40
CA GLY A 21 2.17 15.45 1.91
C GLY A 21 1.83 14.69 3.19
N ALA A 22 0.56 14.68 3.61
CA ALA A 22 0.14 14.02 4.84
C ALA A 22 -0.26 12.55 4.57
N VAL A 23 0.54 11.63 5.11
CA VAL A 23 0.20 10.20 5.20
C VAL A 23 0.39 9.80 6.67
N PRO A 24 -0.65 9.25 7.33
CA PRO A 24 -0.52 8.82 8.72
C PRO A 24 0.57 7.75 8.87
N GLU A 25 1.33 7.81 9.96
CA GLU A 25 2.37 6.83 10.25
C GLU A 25 1.78 5.41 10.32
N GLY A 26 2.48 4.44 9.74
CA GLY A 26 1.99 3.06 9.65
C GLY A 26 0.95 2.82 8.56
N PHE A 27 0.68 3.79 7.69
CA PHE A 27 -0.17 3.64 6.51
C PHE A 27 0.59 3.96 5.22
N TYR A 28 0.14 3.36 4.12
CA TYR A 28 0.59 3.69 2.77
C TYR A 28 -0.62 3.98 1.87
N VAL A 29 -0.41 4.79 0.83
CA VAL A 29 -1.44 5.08 -0.17
C VAL A 29 -1.54 3.90 -1.13
N HIS A 30 -2.73 3.32 -1.25
CA HIS A 30 -3.04 2.29 -2.23
C HIS A 30 -4.01 2.85 -3.26
N THR A 31 -3.57 2.90 -4.51
CA THR A 31 -4.41 3.25 -5.66
C THR A 31 -5.08 2.00 -6.19
N MET A 32 -6.41 2.02 -6.25
CA MET A 32 -7.26 0.96 -6.77
C MET A 32 -7.27 1.00 -8.31
N LYS A 33 -7.68 -0.11 -8.95
CA LYS A 33 -7.71 -0.23 -10.42
C LYS A 33 -8.65 0.78 -11.11
N ASP A 34 -9.62 1.30 -10.38
CA ASP A 34 -10.59 2.31 -10.83
C ASP A 34 -10.15 3.76 -10.54
N GLY A 35 -8.90 3.97 -10.11
CA GLY A 35 -8.33 5.29 -9.84
C GLY A 35 -8.66 5.85 -8.46
N ARG A 36 -9.44 5.15 -7.62
CA ARG A 36 -9.69 5.57 -6.24
C ARG A 36 -8.46 5.36 -5.37
N VAL A 37 -8.30 6.18 -4.34
CA VAL A 37 -7.21 6.06 -3.36
C VAL A 37 -7.73 5.64 -1.99
N GLN A 38 -6.95 4.82 -1.29
CA GLN A 38 -7.23 4.36 0.06
C GLN A 38 -5.95 4.29 0.88
N PHE A 39 -6.01 4.72 2.14
CA PHE A 39 -4.94 4.39 3.10
C PHE A 39 -5.05 2.93 3.52
N ARG A 40 -3.99 2.16 3.27
CA ARG A 40 -3.86 0.80 3.79
C ARG A 40 -2.83 0.78 4.90
N LYS A 41 -3.16 0.08 5.99
CA LYS A 41 -2.23 -0.13 7.08
C LYS A 41 -1.05 -0.96 6.55
N ILE A 42 0.16 -0.52 6.84
CA ILE A 42 1.36 -1.33 6.63
C ILE A 42 1.18 -2.56 7.51
N LYS A 43 0.99 -3.73 6.88
CA LYS A 43 1.03 -5.01 7.59
C LYS A 43 2.47 -5.22 8.04
N GLN A 44 2.71 -4.79 9.26
CA GLN A 44 3.83 -5.18 10.09
C GLN A 44 3.91 -6.70 10.11
N PRO A 45 5.14 -7.22 10.10
CA PRO A 45 5.67 -7.59 11.39
C PRO A 45 6.51 -6.45 11.93
N LEU A 46 6.20 -6.04 13.16
CA LEU A 46 6.94 -5.03 13.89
C LEU A 46 8.14 -5.68 14.59
N ASP A 47 8.13 -7.03 14.63
CA ASP A 47 9.17 -7.89 15.16
C ASP A 47 10.19 -8.30 14.08
N LYS A 48 11.45 -8.37 14.52
CA LYS A 48 12.63 -8.71 13.71
C LYS A 48 12.44 -9.99 12.89
N GLU A 49 11.79 -11.01 13.46
CA GLU A 49 11.54 -12.29 12.78
C GLU A 49 10.62 -12.17 11.57
N GLY A 50 9.55 -11.39 11.67
CA GLY A 50 8.63 -11.28 10.55
C GLY A 50 9.16 -10.36 9.44
N ILE A 51 10.05 -9.41 9.77
CA ILE A 51 10.81 -8.66 8.76
C ILE A 51 11.74 -9.62 8.00
N LEU A 52 12.50 -10.46 8.71
CA LEU A 52 13.39 -11.47 8.10
C LEU A 52 12.62 -12.45 7.21
N ARG A 53 11.46 -12.93 7.65
CA ARG A 53 10.61 -13.83 6.86
C ARG A 53 10.14 -13.18 5.56
N LYS A 54 9.82 -11.88 5.59
CA LYS A 54 9.37 -11.13 4.42
C LYS A 54 10.50 -10.85 3.43
N ILE A 55 11.70 -10.58 3.93
CA ILE A 55 12.92 -10.46 3.11
C ILE A 55 13.17 -11.77 2.37
N LYS A 56 13.20 -12.90 3.10
CA LYS A 56 13.44 -14.22 2.50
C LYS A 56 12.44 -14.55 1.38
N LEU A 57 11.14 -14.29 1.62
CA LEU A 57 10.10 -14.48 0.59
C LEU A 57 10.38 -13.67 -0.68
N HIS A 58 10.85 -12.43 -0.55
CA HIS A 58 11.19 -11.60 -1.69
C HIS A 58 12.46 -12.07 -2.40
N GLU A 59 13.45 -12.56 -1.67
CA GLU A 59 14.65 -13.18 -2.26
C GLU A 59 14.30 -14.43 -3.06
N ASP A 60 13.45 -15.32 -2.51
CA ASP A 60 12.97 -16.52 -3.21
C ASP A 60 12.21 -16.14 -4.50
N ASN A 61 11.32 -15.14 -4.44
CA ASN A 61 10.60 -14.65 -5.62
C ASN A 61 11.55 -14.08 -6.69
N ILE A 62 12.60 -13.36 -6.28
CA ILE A 62 13.60 -12.82 -7.22
C ILE A 62 14.39 -13.96 -7.86
N ALA A 63 14.77 -14.99 -7.10
CA ALA A 63 15.46 -16.16 -7.64
C ALA A 63 14.61 -16.90 -8.66
N GLU A 64 13.31 -17.08 -8.39
CA GLU A 64 12.37 -17.68 -9.33
C GLU A 64 12.24 -16.85 -10.62
N LEU A 65 12.14 -15.52 -10.49
CA LEU A 65 12.07 -14.63 -11.64
C LEU A 65 13.35 -14.65 -12.48
N LYS A 66 14.53 -14.69 -11.85
CA LYS A 66 15.82 -14.83 -12.55
C LYS A 66 15.89 -16.14 -13.31
N LYS A 67 15.46 -17.24 -12.70
CA LYS A 67 15.43 -18.55 -13.36
C LYS A 67 14.52 -18.54 -14.59
N LYS A 68 13.32 -17.97 -14.47
CA LYS A 68 12.39 -17.79 -15.60
C LYS A 68 12.98 -16.90 -16.70
N LEU A 69 13.84 -15.94 -16.35
CA LEU A 69 14.52 -15.08 -17.32
C LEU A 69 15.66 -15.83 -18.05
N GLU A 70 16.34 -16.77 -17.39
CA GLU A 70 17.37 -17.62 -18.02
C GLU A 70 16.79 -18.72 -18.92
N GLU A 71 15.53 -19.12 -18.69
CA GLU A 71 14.79 -20.10 -19.51
C GLU A 71 14.09 -19.46 -20.73
N LEU A 72 14.30 -18.16 -20.98
CA LEU A 72 13.76 -17.36 -22.09
C LEU A 72 14.82 -17.12 -23.17
#